data_AF-A0A0S1B403-F1
#
_entry.id   AF-A0A0S1B403-F1
#
_cell.length_a   1.000
_cell.length_b   1.000
_cell.length_c   1.000
_cell.angle_alpha   90.00
_cell.angle_beta   90.00
_cell.angle_gamma   90.00
#
_symmetry.space_group_name_H-M   'P 1'
#
loop_
_entity.id
_entity.type
_entity.pdbx_description
1 polymer ?
#
loop_
_entity_poly.entity_id
_entity_poly.type
_entity_poly.pdbx_seq_one_letter_code
_entity_poly.pdbx_strand_id
1 'polypeptide(L)'
;MRHLPALLALSLSVALAPQAVARTPAVLAIGQVQGSGPRSPLEGRQVTIEGFVSADLRAGLGGVFLQDAGDRDPATSDALFVQMDPARALPAGQWLRVTGTVQELAAGKGGQTLTALQAETVAAARARPAPGITVLEAVPASWEALEGMKVCIAAPLTLAGQDQLARHGELTVAFDGRLWQPTELAAAGTAENAALGADNARRRLRLDDGSSQRDPGRVSYLPEAAQLRTGMVFRGVEGVVDQRYDGDYRLQLTAALPVPAIERPQPPAVSGALRIAAFNLENYFNGDGHGGGFPTLRGAKTFAQFQAQQAKLVATIRGLDADVAALMELENDGYGPDSAIAGLVRALNEGQDKERHWAFVDAGEGPGDNPIRVGIIYRAARVAPVGRPAVLEREPFGERSRVPLAQAFRMGRTGRPFVVVANHFKSKGCSEASGADADQNDGQGCWTATRVASARLLHQWLQRDPTGSGGGDAVLLGDFNAYAMEDPIRQLQADGWRDAFKVAGVSRPYSYVYNGLTGRLDHALLNPGMAARLKGAAEWHINADEADDAGYQGHNVPGPWRSSDHDPLLLGFDP
;
A
#
# COMPACT_ATOMS: atom_id res chain seq x y z
N MET A 1 -90.84 4.45 -81.40
CA MET A 1 -89.53 5.12 -81.23
C MET A 1 -89.21 5.10 -79.74
N ARG A 2 -88.13 4.42 -79.35
CA ARG A 2 -87.79 4.05 -77.97
C ARG A 2 -86.86 5.10 -77.34
N HIS A 3 -87.11 5.47 -76.09
CA HIS A 3 -86.18 6.20 -75.22
C HIS A 3 -85.41 5.20 -74.33
N LEU A 4 -84.10 5.38 -74.18
CA LEU A 4 -83.23 4.72 -73.18
C LEU A 4 -82.31 5.79 -72.55
N PRO A 5 -82.06 5.80 -71.23
CA PRO A 5 -81.06 6.66 -70.61
C PRO A 5 -79.71 5.93 -70.45
N ALA A 6 -78.61 6.70 -70.54
CA ALA A 6 -77.23 6.22 -70.44
C ALA A 6 -76.70 6.32 -68.99
N LEU A 7 -75.98 5.27 -68.55
CA LEU A 7 -75.32 5.14 -67.25
C LEU A 7 -74.01 5.94 -67.17
N LEU A 8 -73.75 6.50 -65.99
CA LEU A 8 -72.45 7.02 -65.52
C LEU A 8 -71.51 5.86 -65.17
N ALA A 9 -70.27 5.88 -65.65
CA ALA A 9 -69.19 5.01 -65.20
C ALA A 9 -68.12 5.84 -64.48
N LEU A 10 -67.90 5.55 -63.20
CA LEU A 10 -66.85 6.13 -62.36
C LEU A 10 -65.61 5.23 -62.44
N SER A 11 -64.49 5.76 -62.93
CA SER A 11 -63.21 5.04 -63.00
C SER A 11 -62.43 5.23 -61.70
N LEU A 12 -62.06 4.12 -61.05
CA LEU A 12 -61.24 4.08 -59.84
C LEU A 12 -59.79 3.75 -60.25
N SER A 13 -58.90 4.73 -60.14
CA SER A 13 -57.45 4.54 -60.36
C SER A 13 -56.80 4.19 -59.02
N VAL A 14 -56.46 2.91 -58.81
CA VAL A 14 -55.66 2.47 -57.65
C VAL A 14 -54.19 2.71 -57.96
N ALA A 15 -53.58 3.71 -57.31
CA ALA A 15 -52.13 3.89 -57.30
C ALA A 15 -51.53 2.94 -56.25
N LEU A 16 -50.78 1.92 -56.70
CA LEU A 16 -49.91 1.14 -55.81
C LEU A 16 -48.72 2.02 -55.39
N ALA A 17 -48.67 2.43 -54.13
CA ALA A 17 -47.45 2.92 -53.51
C ALA A 17 -46.51 1.73 -53.25
N PRO A 18 -45.21 1.81 -53.62
CA PRO A 18 -44.25 0.76 -53.28
C PRO A 18 -44.08 0.70 -51.75
N GLN A 19 -44.22 -0.49 -51.18
CA GLN A 19 -43.90 -0.73 -49.77
C GLN A 19 -42.41 -0.41 -49.55
N ALA A 20 -42.14 0.57 -48.69
CA ALA A 20 -40.80 0.83 -48.21
C ALA A 20 -40.30 -0.44 -47.49
N VAL A 21 -39.36 -1.15 -48.10
CA VAL A 21 -38.61 -2.20 -47.41
C VAL A 21 -37.86 -1.51 -46.28
N ALA A 22 -38.30 -1.72 -45.04
CA ALA A 22 -37.59 -1.25 -43.87
C ALA A 22 -36.18 -1.86 -43.90
N ARG A 23 -35.17 -1.05 -44.23
CA ARG A 23 -33.77 -1.47 -44.12
C ARG A 23 -33.51 -1.74 -42.65
N THR A 24 -33.22 -2.99 -42.31
CA THR A 24 -32.69 -3.34 -40.99
C THR A 24 -31.47 -2.46 -40.74
N PRO A 25 -31.35 -1.81 -39.56
CA PRO A 25 -30.16 -1.04 -39.22
C PRO A 25 -28.90 -1.88 -39.43
N ALA A 26 -27.87 -1.28 -40.02
CA ALA A 26 -26.59 -1.97 -40.19
C ALA A 26 -25.99 -2.28 -38.80
N VAL A 27 -25.58 -3.53 -38.60
CA VAL A 27 -24.84 -3.93 -37.40
C VAL A 27 -23.41 -3.42 -37.55
N LEU A 28 -22.96 -2.57 -36.65
CA LEU A 28 -21.59 -2.07 -36.60
C LEU A 28 -20.70 -3.04 -35.79
N ALA A 29 -19.43 -3.11 -36.18
CA ALA A 29 -18.41 -3.74 -35.35
C ALA A 29 -18.14 -2.87 -34.12
N ILE A 30 -17.82 -3.50 -32.99
CA ILE A 30 -17.60 -2.78 -31.74
C ILE A 30 -16.37 -1.87 -31.84
N GLY A 31 -15.29 -2.28 -32.53
CA GLY A 31 -14.13 -1.43 -32.80
C GLY A 31 -14.45 -0.12 -33.55
N GLN A 32 -15.51 -0.10 -34.37
CA GLN A 32 -15.98 1.13 -35.03
C GLN A 32 -16.75 2.07 -34.08
N VAL A 33 -17.37 1.50 -33.05
CA VAL A 33 -18.05 2.27 -32.00
C VAL A 33 -17.02 2.85 -31.04
N GLN A 34 -16.02 2.06 -30.65
CA GLN A 34 -14.92 2.53 -29.82
C GLN A 34 -14.07 3.59 -30.55
N GLY A 35 -13.56 3.26 -31.74
CA GLY A 35 -12.56 4.06 -32.43
C GLY A 35 -11.17 3.92 -31.79
N SER A 36 -10.18 4.63 -32.35
CA SER A 36 -8.77 4.53 -31.95
C SER A 36 -8.30 5.64 -31.01
N GLY A 37 -9.24 6.49 -30.57
CA GLY A 37 -8.97 7.62 -29.69
C GLY A 37 -9.64 7.43 -28.34
N PRO A 38 -9.38 8.31 -27.36
CA PRO A 38 -9.90 8.21 -25.99
C PRO A 38 -11.40 8.51 -25.86
N ARG A 39 -12.12 8.65 -26.98
CA ARG A 39 -13.55 8.93 -27.07
C ARG A 39 -14.07 8.36 -28.38
N SER A 40 -15.29 7.86 -28.34
CA SER A 40 -15.99 7.37 -29.50
C SER A 40 -16.21 8.44 -30.59
N PRO A 41 -15.94 8.13 -31.87
CA PRO A 41 -16.35 8.98 -32.99
C PRO A 41 -17.88 8.97 -33.22
N LEU A 42 -18.61 8.12 -32.49
CA LEU A 42 -20.04 7.94 -32.59
C LEU A 42 -20.81 8.45 -31.35
N GLU A 43 -20.15 9.20 -30.44
CA GLU A 43 -20.78 9.78 -29.26
C GLU A 43 -22.12 10.47 -29.61
N GLY A 44 -23.17 10.14 -28.84
CA GLY A 44 -24.52 10.67 -29.03
C GLY A 44 -25.32 10.06 -30.19
N ARG A 45 -24.73 9.15 -30.98
CA ARG A 45 -25.44 8.46 -32.06
C ARG A 45 -26.04 7.15 -31.60
N GLN A 46 -27.18 6.80 -32.19
CA GLN A 46 -27.76 5.48 -32.07
C GLN A 46 -27.04 4.49 -33.00
N VAL A 47 -26.70 3.32 -32.48
CA VAL A 47 -26.02 2.24 -33.19
C VAL A 47 -26.66 0.90 -32.84
N THR A 48 -26.47 -0.10 -33.72
CA THR A 48 -26.77 -1.50 -33.43
C THR A 48 -25.48 -2.29 -33.47
N ILE A 49 -25.20 -3.07 -32.42
CA ILE A 49 -24.03 -3.96 -32.32
C ILE A 49 -24.46 -5.39 -32.02
N GLU A 50 -23.56 -6.34 -32.25
CA GLU A 50 -23.69 -7.72 -31.79
C GLU A 50 -22.42 -8.16 -31.07
N GLY A 51 -22.55 -8.70 -29.87
CA GLY A 51 -21.39 -9.12 -29.07
C GLY A 51 -21.72 -10.23 -28.08
N PHE A 52 -20.68 -10.95 -27.70
CA PHE A 52 -20.67 -11.96 -26.65
C PHE A 52 -20.62 -11.29 -25.28
N VAL A 53 -21.44 -11.73 -24.32
CA VAL A 53 -21.41 -11.26 -22.93
C VAL A 53 -20.14 -11.79 -22.26
N SER A 54 -19.09 -10.97 -22.21
CA SER A 54 -17.80 -11.32 -21.60
C SER A 54 -17.83 -11.17 -20.07
N ALA A 55 -18.66 -10.26 -19.55
CA ALA A 55 -18.96 -10.11 -18.12
C ALA A 55 -20.38 -9.56 -17.91
N ASP A 56 -21.10 -10.11 -16.94
CA ASP A 56 -22.38 -9.58 -16.46
C ASP A 56 -22.19 -8.93 -15.09
N LEU A 57 -22.10 -7.59 -15.06
CA LEU A 57 -21.89 -6.80 -13.86
C LEU A 57 -23.09 -5.92 -13.56
N ARG A 58 -24.30 -6.31 -13.99
CA ARG A 58 -25.50 -5.48 -13.82
C ARG A 58 -25.83 -5.22 -12.35
N ALA A 59 -25.59 -6.19 -11.48
CA ALA A 59 -25.82 -6.05 -10.05
C ALA A 59 -24.89 -5.03 -9.38
N GLY A 60 -23.64 -4.89 -9.85
CA GLY A 60 -22.62 -4.05 -9.21
C GLY A 60 -22.33 -2.74 -9.94
N LEU A 61 -22.34 -2.73 -11.27
CA LEU A 61 -21.98 -1.58 -12.12
C LEU A 61 -23.10 -1.16 -13.09
N GLY A 62 -24.25 -1.84 -13.09
CA GLY A 62 -25.41 -1.45 -13.90
C GLY A 62 -25.29 -1.73 -15.41
N GLY A 63 -24.47 -2.72 -15.81
CA GLY A 63 -24.33 -3.10 -17.21
C GLY A 63 -23.62 -4.43 -17.44
N VAL A 64 -23.48 -4.78 -18.71
CA VAL A 64 -22.71 -5.95 -19.17
C VAL A 64 -21.60 -5.50 -20.10
N PHE A 65 -20.49 -6.24 -20.15
CA PHE A 65 -19.48 -6.06 -21.19
C PHE A 65 -19.81 -7.00 -22.36
N LEU A 66 -19.85 -6.43 -23.57
CA LEU A 66 -19.99 -7.18 -24.82
C LEU A 66 -18.69 -7.12 -25.61
N GLN A 67 -18.28 -8.25 -26.18
CA GLN A 67 -17.10 -8.35 -27.04
C GLN A 67 -17.46 -9.06 -28.35
N ASP A 68 -17.04 -8.53 -29.49
CA ASP A 68 -17.29 -9.13 -30.80
C ASP A 68 -16.10 -9.99 -31.28
N ALA A 69 -16.11 -10.42 -32.55
CA ALA A 69 -15.07 -11.29 -33.10
C ALA A 69 -13.71 -10.58 -33.32
N GLY A 70 -13.71 -9.26 -33.16
CA GLY A 70 -12.62 -8.35 -33.38
C GLY A 70 -12.40 -7.93 -34.83
N ASP A 71 -11.78 -6.76 -35.01
CA ASP A 71 -11.48 -6.18 -36.32
C ASP A 71 -10.01 -6.31 -36.76
N ARG A 72 -9.17 -6.88 -35.89
CA ARG A 72 -7.71 -7.04 -36.05
C ARG A 72 -6.93 -5.73 -36.08
N ASP A 73 -7.53 -4.62 -35.65
CA ASP A 73 -6.81 -3.38 -35.42
C ASP A 73 -6.38 -3.32 -33.95
N PRO A 74 -5.08 -3.44 -33.64
CA PRO A 74 -4.60 -3.37 -32.26
C PRO A 74 -4.74 -1.97 -31.63
N ALA A 75 -5.18 -0.96 -32.39
CA ALA A 75 -5.44 0.38 -31.89
C ALA A 75 -6.89 0.58 -31.40
N THR A 76 -7.80 -0.36 -31.62
CA THR A 76 -9.22 -0.25 -31.24
C THR A 76 -9.64 -1.40 -30.34
N SER A 77 -10.49 -1.11 -29.36
CA SER A 77 -11.08 -2.16 -28.53
C SER A 77 -12.23 -2.86 -29.26
N ASP A 78 -12.27 -4.18 -29.16
CA ASP A 78 -13.33 -5.03 -29.69
C ASP A 78 -14.48 -5.26 -28.68
N ALA A 79 -14.49 -4.50 -27.58
CA ALA A 79 -15.46 -4.62 -26.52
C ALA A 79 -16.05 -3.28 -26.06
N LEU A 80 -17.25 -3.35 -25.48
CA LEU A 80 -18.04 -2.18 -25.09
C LEU A 80 -18.84 -2.47 -23.82
N PHE A 81 -18.86 -1.49 -22.91
CA PHE A 81 -19.74 -1.52 -21.75
C PHE A 81 -21.17 -1.12 -22.17
N VAL A 82 -22.15 -1.96 -21.88
CA VAL A 82 -23.55 -1.73 -22.22
C VAL A 82 -24.35 -1.52 -20.94
N GLN A 83 -24.74 -0.27 -20.68
CA GLN A 83 -25.62 0.10 -19.58
C GLN A 83 -27.03 -0.41 -19.84
N MET A 84 -27.58 -1.13 -18.87
CA MET A 84 -28.95 -1.64 -18.94
C MET A 84 -29.53 -1.86 -17.55
N ASP A 85 -30.85 -1.80 -17.47
CA ASP A 85 -31.59 -2.06 -16.22
C ASP A 85 -31.23 -3.44 -15.65
N PRO A 86 -30.76 -3.55 -14.39
CA PRO A 86 -30.46 -4.82 -13.75
C PRO A 86 -31.68 -5.75 -13.65
N ALA A 87 -32.91 -5.22 -13.63
CA ALA A 87 -34.13 -6.01 -13.61
C ALA A 87 -34.49 -6.61 -14.99
N ARG A 88 -33.88 -6.15 -16.08
CA ARG A 88 -34.13 -6.69 -17.43
C ARG A 88 -33.59 -8.11 -17.52
N ALA A 89 -34.44 -9.08 -17.84
CA ALA A 89 -33.99 -10.44 -18.11
C ALA A 89 -33.07 -10.45 -19.36
N LEU A 90 -31.91 -11.09 -19.25
CA LEU A 90 -31.07 -11.33 -20.42
C LEU A 90 -31.70 -12.45 -21.28
N PRO A 91 -31.78 -12.27 -22.61
CA PRO A 91 -32.22 -13.33 -23.51
C PRO A 91 -31.39 -14.62 -23.33
N ALA A 92 -32.00 -15.78 -23.58
CA ALA A 92 -31.29 -17.05 -23.56
C ALA A 92 -30.20 -17.07 -24.66
N GLY A 93 -28.93 -17.15 -24.26
CA GLY A 93 -27.78 -17.14 -25.16
C GLY A 93 -26.72 -16.13 -24.73
N GLN A 94 -25.45 -16.39 -25.05
CA GLN A 94 -24.33 -15.52 -24.67
C GLN A 94 -24.07 -14.40 -25.70
N TRP A 95 -24.71 -14.42 -26.87
CA TRP A 95 -24.59 -13.38 -27.89
C TRP A 95 -25.84 -12.50 -27.90
N LEU A 96 -25.64 -11.18 -27.76
CA LEU A 96 -26.71 -10.20 -27.77
C LEU A 96 -26.62 -9.31 -29.00
N ARG A 97 -27.77 -8.93 -29.54
CA ARG A 97 -27.93 -7.79 -30.43
C ARG A 97 -28.48 -6.65 -29.61
N VAL A 98 -27.76 -5.52 -29.57
CA VAL A 98 -28.15 -4.36 -28.80
C VAL A 98 -28.25 -3.16 -29.72
N THR A 99 -29.37 -2.45 -29.64
CA THR A 99 -29.51 -1.10 -30.20
C THR A 99 -29.58 -0.12 -29.05
N GLY A 100 -28.80 0.95 -29.14
CA GLY A 100 -28.71 1.96 -28.10
C GLY A 100 -27.95 3.19 -28.56
N THR A 101 -27.81 4.14 -27.66
CA THR A 101 -27.09 5.40 -27.91
C THR A 101 -25.70 5.34 -27.28
N VAL A 102 -24.67 5.69 -28.07
CA VAL A 102 -23.28 5.73 -27.61
C VAL A 102 -23.08 6.92 -26.67
N GLN A 103 -22.38 6.71 -25.56
CA GLN A 103 -22.10 7.71 -24.54
C GLN A 103 -20.67 7.61 -24.04
N GLU A 104 -20.17 8.71 -23.53
CA GLU A 104 -18.91 8.81 -22.81
C GLU A 104 -19.20 8.97 -21.31
N LEU A 105 -18.93 7.93 -20.53
CA LEU A 105 -19.11 7.97 -19.09
C LEU A 105 -17.89 8.61 -18.44
N ALA A 106 -18.09 9.66 -17.64
CA ALA A 106 -17.00 10.32 -16.92
C ALA A 106 -16.24 9.31 -16.05
N ALA A 107 -14.94 9.16 -16.31
CA ALA A 107 -14.05 8.24 -15.62
C ALA A 107 -12.95 9.03 -14.92
N GLY A 108 -13.29 9.95 -14.01
CA GLY A 108 -12.31 10.79 -13.33
C GLY A 108 -12.49 12.28 -13.55
N LYS A 109 -11.60 13.08 -12.94
CA LYS A 109 -11.66 14.55 -12.98
C LYS A 109 -10.80 15.17 -14.09
N GLY A 110 -9.98 14.37 -14.78
CA GLY A 110 -9.05 14.83 -15.81
C GLY A 110 -9.60 14.77 -17.24
N GLY A 111 -10.89 14.48 -17.41
CA GLY A 111 -11.54 14.36 -18.72
C GLY A 111 -11.44 12.97 -19.36
N GLN A 112 -10.92 11.97 -18.64
CA GLN A 112 -10.98 10.57 -19.03
C GLN A 112 -12.43 10.09 -19.08
N THR A 113 -12.76 9.23 -20.04
CA THR A 113 -14.09 8.66 -20.21
C THR A 113 -14.04 7.20 -20.61
N LEU A 114 -15.07 6.45 -20.21
CA LEU A 114 -15.34 5.09 -20.66
C LEU A 114 -16.39 5.14 -21.76
N THR A 115 -16.08 4.57 -22.93
CA THR A 115 -17.07 4.46 -24.00
C THR A 115 -18.11 3.42 -23.63
N ALA A 116 -19.38 3.80 -23.68
CA ALA A 116 -20.50 2.93 -23.31
C ALA A 116 -21.68 3.04 -24.28
N LEU A 117 -22.59 2.08 -24.19
CA LEU A 117 -23.86 2.06 -24.91
C LEU A 117 -25.02 2.05 -23.92
N GLN A 118 -25.90 3.05 -23.97
CA GLN A 118 -27.17 2.99 -23.26
C GLN A 118 -28.12 2.10 -24.04
N ALA A 119 -28.40 0.90 -23.53
CA ALA A 119 -29.26 -0.05 -24.22
C ALA A 119 -30.72 0.44 -24.27
N GLU A 120 -31.28 0.50 -25.46
CA GLU A 120 -32.72 0.73 -25.68
C GLU A 120 -33.41 -0.62 -25.89
N THR A 121 -32.94 -1.38 -26.89
CA THR A 121 -33.42 -2.73 -27.20
C THR A 121 -32.33 -3.76 -27.06
N VAL A 122 -32.64 -4.91 -26.45
CA VAL A 122 -31.74 -6.05 -26.28
C VAL A 122 -32.45 -7.30 -26.78
N ALA A 123 -31.83 -8.03 -27.69
CA ALA A 123 -32.35 -9.28 -28.24
C ALA A 123 -31.26 -10.35 -28.30
N ALA A 124 -31.65 -11.63 -28.35
CA ALA A 124 -30.70 -12.71 -28.63
C ALA A 124 -30.17 -12.56 -30.06
N ALA A 125 -28.86 -12.66 -30.22
CA ALA A 125 -28.23 -12.76 -31.52
C ALA A 125 -27.92 -14.23 -31.85
N ARG A 126 -27.57 -14.50 -33.12
CA ARG A 126 -27.13 -15.83 -33.54
C ARG A 126 -25.88 -16.24 -32.78
N ALA A 127 -25.95 -17.38 -32.10
CA ALA A 127 -24.82 -17.98 -31.39
C ALA A 127 -23.62 -18.22 -32.32
N ARG A 128 -22.42 -17.89 -31.81
CA ARG A 128 -21.10 -18.08 -32.42
C ARG A 128 -20.13 -18.56 -31.33
N PRO A 129 -18.94 -19.08 -31.68
CA PRO A 129 -17.87 -19.26 -30.72
C PRO A 129 -17.60 -17.96 -29.94
N ALA A 130 -17.29 -18.07 -28.65
CA ALA A 130 -16.85 -16.92 -27.87
C ALA A 130 -15.55 -16.33 -28.48
N PRO A 131 -15.37 -15.00 -28.44
CA PRO A 131 -14.10 -14.38 -28.79
C PRO A 131 -12.95 -14.97 -27.97
N GLY A 132 -11.75 -14.99 -28.54
CA GLY A 132 -10.55 -15.37 -27.80
C GLY A 132 -10.23 -14.40 -26.66
N ILE A 133 -9.55 -14.89 -25.62
CA ILE A 133 -9.06 -14.04 -24.53
C ILE A 133 -7.71 -13.46 -24.92
N THR A 134 -7.55 -12.15 -24.82
CA THR A 134 -6.26 -11.48 -25.06
C THR A 134 -5.31 -11.79 -23.92
N VAL A 135 -4.13 -12.34 -24.23
CA VAL A 135 -3.12 -12.68 -23.24
C VAL A 135 -2.10 -11.56 -23.12
N LEU A 136 -1.87 -11.07 -21.89
CA LEU A 136 -0.90 -10.01 -21.59
C LEU A 136 0.32 -10.60 -20.87
N GLU A 137 1.48 -10.55 -21.53
CA GLU A 137 2.77 -11.01 -20.97
C GLU A 137 3.58 -9.88 -20.33
N ALA A 138 3.15 -8.63 -20.50
CA ALA A 138 3.73 -7.43 -19.90
C ALA A 138 2.64 -6.34 -19.79
N VAL A 139 3.02 -5.17 -19.24
CA VAL A 139 2.16 -3.97 -19.29
C VAL A 139 1.80 -3.68 -20.76
N PRO A 140 0.51 -3.51 -21.12
CA PRO A 140 0.13 -3.20 -22.49
C PRO A 140 0.62 -1.79 -22.88
N ALA A 141 0.89 -1.60 -24.17
CA ALA A 141 1.27 -0.29 -24.69
C ALA A 141 0.15 0.76 -24.56
N SER A 142 -1.10 0.30 -24.57
CA SER A 142 -2.29 1.12 -24.38
C SER A 142 -3.36 0.30 -23.68
N TRP A 143 -3.81 0.75 -22.52
CA TRP A 143 -4.99 0.19 -21.86
C TRP A 143 -6.28 0.60 -22.57
N GLU A 144 -6.30 1.76 -23.22
CA GLU A 144 -7.44 2.26 -24.01
C GLU A 144 -7.80 1.31 -25.16
N ALA A 145 -6.79 0.78 -25.86
CA ALA A 145 -7.00 -0.19 -26.93
C ALA A 145 -7.58 -1.53 -26.44
N LEU A 146 -7.63 -1.73 -25.12
CA LEU A 146 -8.19 -2.91 -24.49
C LEU A 146 -9.48 -2.61 -23.73
N GLU A 147 -10.01 -1.39 -23.78
CA GLU A 147 -11.15 -0.95 -22.96
C GLU A 147 -12.37 -1.89 -23.11
N GLY A 148 -12.79 -2.51 -22.01
CA GLY A 148 -13.90 -3.47 -21.97
C GLY A 148 -13.55 -4.89 -22.43
N MET A 149 -12.37 -5.12 -23.00
CA MET A 149 -11.97 -6.44 -23.51
C MET A 149 -11.68 -7.39 -22.36
N LYS A 150 -12.02 -8.67 -22.56
CA LYS A 150 -11.60 -9.74 -21.67
C LYS A 150 -10.12 -10.07 -21.89
N VAL A 151 -9.33 -9.98 -20.84
CA VAL A 151 -7.90 -10.26 -20.85
C VAL A 151 -7.52 -11.33 -19.82
N CYS A 152 -6.43 -12.04 -20.11
CA CYS A 152 -5.73 -12.91 -19.16
C CYS A 152 -4.30 -12.37 -18.99
N ILE A 153 -3.95 -11.93 -17.79
CA ILE A 153 -2.60 -11.48 -17.48
C ILE A 153 -1.76 -12.70 -17.12
N ALA A 154 -0.93 -13.12 -18.07
CA ALA A 154 0.04 -14.21 -17.91
C ALA A 154 1.32 -13.73 -17.18
N ALA A 155 1.63 -12.43 -17.30
CA ALA A 155 2.68 -11.79 -16.53
C ALA A 155 2.46 -11.98 -15.01
N PRO A 156 3.53 -12.11 -14.21
CA PRO A 156 3.39 -12.08 -12.75
C PRO A 156 2.89 -10.70 -12.30
N LEU A 157 1.85 -10.68 -11.47
CA LEU A 157 1.35 -9.47 -10.81
C LEU A 157 1.69 -9.52 -9.33
N THR A 158 2.51 -8.58 -8.86
CA THR A 158 2.89 -8.47 -7.46
C THR A 158 1.86 -7.64 -6.70
N LEU A 159 1.34 -8.17 -5.59
CA LEU A 159 0.48 -7.41 -4.69
C LEU A 159 1.27 -6.24 -4.11
N ALA A 160 0.77 -5.02 -4.33
CA ALA A 160 1.38 -3.79 -3.87
C ALA A 160 0.61 -3.20 -2.68
N GLY A 161 -0.73 -3.24 -2.69
CA GLY A 161 -1.55 -2.66 -1.63
C GLY A 161 -2.93 -3.28 -1.49
N GLN A 162 -3.49 -3.17 -0.29
CA GLN A 162 -4.76 -3.77 0.14
C GLN A 162 -5.64 -2.78 0.93
N ASP A 163 -5.23 -1.52 1.00
CA ASP A 163 -5.88 -0.44 1.75
C ASP A 163 -7.31 -0.13 1.28
N GLN A 164 -7.62 -0.45 0.02
CA GLN A 164 -8.96 -0.30 -0.54
C GLN A 164 -9.81 -1.58 -0.49
N LEU A 165 -9.26 -2.70 -0.02
CA LEU A 165 -9.93 -4.01 -0.13
C LEU A 165 -11.22 -4.05 0.70
N ALA A 166 -11.12 -3.70 2.00
CA ALA A 166 -12.28 -3.75 2.89
C ALA A 166 -13.36 -2.74 2.49
N ARG A 167 -12.95 -1.61 1.91
CA ARG A 167 -13.83 -0.47 1.63
C ARG A 167 -14.47 -0.50 0.23
N HIS A 168 -13.74 -1.01 -0.75
CA HIS A 168 -14.10 -0.94 -2.16
C HIS A 168 -13.90 -2.28 -2.90
N GLY A 169 -13.46 -3.34 -2.25
CA GLY A 169 -13.20 -4.62 -2.93
C GLY A 169 -12.00 -4.57 -3.86
N GLU A 170 -11.11 -3.58 -3.71
CA GLU A 170 -10.00 -3.33 -4.64
C GLU A 170 -8.65 -3.78 -4.07
N LEU A 171 -7.85 -4.48 -4.88
CA LEU A 171 -6.42 -4.71 -4.63
C LEU A 171 -5.58 -3.87 -5.60
N THR A 172 -4.49 -3.28 -5.09
CA THR A 172 -3.47 -2.68 -5.96
C THR A 172 -2.38 -3.71 -6.25
N VAL A 173 -2.14 -3.99 -7.52
CA VAL A 173 -1.07 -4.88 -8.00
C VAL A 173 -0.14 -4.14 -8.95
N ALA A 174 1.02 -4.74 -9.22
CA ALA A 174 1.99 -4.18 -10.15
C ALA A 174 2.65 -5.25 -11.02
N PHE A 175 2.94 -4.87 -12.26
CA PHE A 175 3.88 -5.59 -13.12
C PHE A 175 5.33 -5.38 -12.64
N ASP A 176 6.21 -6.31 -12.99
CA ASP A 176 7.66 -6.23 -12.75
C ASP A 176 8.07 -6.03 -11.28
N GLY A 177 7.32 -6.63 -10.35
CA GLY A 177 7.65 -6.65 -8.93
C GLY A 177 7.06 -5.49 -8.13
N ARG A 178 7.67 -5.19 -6.98
CA ARG A 178 7.21 -4.12 -6.08
C ARG A 178 7.28 -2.73 -6.74
N LEU A 179 6.36 -1.88 -6.34
CA LEU A 179 6.46 -0.44 -6.55
C LEU A 179 7.29 0.17 -5.41
N TRP A 180 8.24 1.03 -5.76
CA TRP A 180 9.15 1.64 -4.80
C TRP A 180 8.80 3.10 -4.60
N GLN A 181 8.83 3.57 -3.36
CA GLN A 181 8.74 5.00 -3.10
C GLN A 181 9.86 5.72 -3.87
N PRO A 182 9.57 6.70 -4.75
CA PRO A 182 10.62 7.36 -5.54
C PRO A 182 11.72 7.98 -4.69
N THR A 183 11.38 8.59 -3.55
CA THR A 183 12.33 9.18 -2.60
C THR A 183 13.10 8.16 -1.74
N GLU A 184 12.85 6.85 -1.91
CA GLU A 184 13.74 5.81 -1.39
C GLU A 184 14.94 5.57 -2.32
N LEU A 185 14.75 5.75 -3.63
CA LEU A 185 15.75 5.37 -4.64
C LEU A 185 16.46 6.57 -5.27
N ALA A 186 15.80 7.72 -5.36
CA ALA A 186 16.35 8.93 -5.97
C ALA A 186 16.00 10.19 -5.17
N ALA A 187 16.90 11.16 -5.16
CA ALA A 187 16.69 12.42 -4.44
C ALA A 187 15.44 13.15 -4.96
N ALA A 188 14.70 13.77 -4.03
CA ALA A 188 13.50 14.54 -4.33
C ALA A 188 13.75 15.62 -5.40
N GLY A 189 12.76 15.87 -6.25
CA GLY A 189 12.82 16.88 -7.31
C GLY A 189 13.77 16.56 -8.48
N THR A 190 14.46 15.43 -8.49
CA THR A 190 15.32 15.03 -9.62
C THR A 190 14.54 14.38 -10.76
N ALA A 191 15.11 14.41 -11.97
CA ALA A 191 14.53 13.72 -13.13
C ALA A 191 14.43 12.20 -12.93
N GLU A 192 15.37 11.60 -12.20
CA GLU A 192 15.34 10.18 -11.84
C GLU A 192 14.15 9.86 -10.92
N ASN A 193 13.89 10.70 -9.92
CA ASN A 193 12.73 10.57 -9.04
C ASN A 193 11.41 10.66 -9.82
N ALA A 194 11.28 11.64 -10.73
CA ALA A 194 10.12 11.77 -11.59
C ALA A 194 9.94 10.55 -12.52
N ALA A 195 11.03 10.02 -13.08
CA ALA A 195 11.01 8.81 -13.91
C ALA A 195 10.54 7.58 -13.12
N LEU A 196 10.97 7.41 -11.88
CA LEU A 196 10.50 6.35 -10.98
C LEU A 196 8.99 6.47 -10.69
N GLY A 197 8.50 7.69 -10.46
CA GLY A 197 7.07 7.95 -10.28
C GLY A 197 6.24 7.57 -11.50
N ALA A 198 6.67 8.00 -12.70
CA ALA A 198 6.02 7.65 -13.96
C ALA A 198 6.08 6.14 -14.24
N ASP A 199 7.19 5.49 -13.89
CA ASP A 199 7.36 4.05 -14.03
C ASP A 199 6.43 3.26 -13.11
N ASN A 200 6.30 3.67 -11.85
CA ASN A 200 5.33 3.08 -10.92
C ASN A 200 3.89 3.23 -11.42
N ALA A 201 3.52 4.42 -11.92
CA ALA A 201 2.19 4.66 -12.46
C ALA A 201 1.90 3.76 -13.67
N ARG A 202 2.88 3.57 -14.56
CA ARG A 202 2.76 2.68 -15.72
C ARG A 202 2.57 1.21 -15.34
N ARG A 203 3.25 0.75 -14.28
CA ARG A 203 3.23 -0.66 -13.84
C ARG A 203 2.07 -1.00 -12.92
N ARG A 204 1.39 -0.02 -12.34
CA ARG A 204 0.29 -0.22 -11.38
C ARG A 204 -1.01 -0.62 -12.11
N LEU A 205 -1.76 -1.53 -11.50
CA LEU A 205 -3.10 -1.93 -11.92
C LEU A 205 -3.97 -2.20 -10.69
N ARG A 206 -5.27 -1.90 -10.76
CA ARG A 206 -6.24 -2.32 -9.74
C ARG A 206 -6.95 -3.59 -10.16
N LEU A 207 -7.12 -4.53 -9.22
CA LEU A 207 -8.04 -5.66 -9.35
C LEU A 207 -9.31 -5.30 -8.57
N ASP A 208 -10.47 -5.45 -9.20
CA ASP A 208 -11.76 -4.94 -8.72
C ASP A 208 -12.82 -6.05 -8.77
N ASP A 209 -13.80 -5.99 -7.86
CA ASP A 209 -14.82 -7.00 -7.63
C ASP A 209 -16.06 -6.85 -8.52
N GLY A 210 -16.09 -5.82 -9.37
CA GLY A 210 -17.18 -5.56 -10.29
C GLY A 210 -18.36 -4.86 -9.62
N SER A 211 -18.13 -4.09 -8.55
CA SER A 211 -19.18 -3.43 -7.77
C SER A 211 -18.82 -2.00 -7.36
N SER A 212 -19.80 -1.09 -7.39
CA SER A 212 -19.67 0.22 -6.75
C SER A 212 -20.06 0.22 -5.27
N GLN A 213 -20.33 -0.95 -4.69
CA GLN A 213 -20.72 -1.08 -3.29
C GLN A 213 -19.55 -0.73 -2.37
N ARG A 214 -19.81 0.19 -1.44
CA ARG A 214 -18.88 0.47 -0.35
C ARG A 214 -19.05 -0.58 0.75
N ASP A 215 -17.92 -0.99 1.34
CA ASP A 215 -17.82 -1.96 2.42
C ASP A 215 -18.57 -3.28 2.06
N PRO A 216 -18.18 -3.98 0.97
CA PRO A 216 -18.95 -5.11 0.42
C PRO A 216 -19.03 -6.32 1.35
N GLY A 217 -18.22 -6.36 2.41
CA GLY A 217 -18.12 -7.45 3.38
C GLY A 217 -17.42 -8.69 2.80
N ARG A 218 -17.88 -9.17 1.64
CA ARG A 218 -17.25 -10.25 0.87
C ARG A 218 -16.80 -9.74 -0.49
N VAL A 219 -15.54 -9.97 -0.81
CA VAL A 219 -14.94 -9.65 -2.11
C VAL A 219 -15.07 -10.86 -3.04
N SER A 220 -15.71 -10.67 -4.19
CA SER A 220 -16.21 -11.76 -5.06
C SER A 220 -15.11 -12.70 -5.58
N TYR A 221 -13.94 -12.15 -5.89
CA TYR A 221 -12.80 -12.87 -6.45
C TYR A 221 -11.87 -13.49 -5.40
N LEU A 222 -12.08 -13.23 -4.11
CA LEU A 222 -11.26 -13.80 -3.04
C LEU A 222 -12.01 -14.92 -2.29
N PRO A 223 -11.28 -15.96 -1.85
CA PRO A 223 -11.77 -16.85 -0.79
C PRO A 223 -12.13 -16.08 0.48
N GLU A 224 -13.14 -16.52 1.22
CA GLU A 224 -13.61 -15.86 2.46
C GLU A 224 -12.50 -15.72 3.52
N ALA A 225 -11.58 -16.69 3.61
CA ALA A 225 -10.45 -16.69 4.54
C ALA A 225 -9.11 -16.38 3.86
N ALA A 226 -9.12 -15.64 2.74
CA ALA A 226 -7.89 -15.28 2.05
C ALA A 226 -7.00 -14.42 2.96
N GLN A 227 -5.78 -14.89 3.21
CA GLN A 227 -4.74 -14.08 3.85
C GLN A 227 -3.83 -13.55 2.75
N LEU A 228 -3.66 -12.23 2.73
CA LEU A 228 -2.84 -11.54 1.74
C LEU A 228 -1.61 -10.94 2.40
N ARG A 229 -0.50 -10.93 1.67
CA ARG A 229 0.71 -10.21 2.03
C ARG A 229 1.26 -9.44 0.83
N THR A 230 1.62 -8.19 1.03
CA THR A 230 2.31 -7.39 0.00
C THR A 230 3.56 -8.16 -0.46
N GLY A 231 3.83 -8.15 -1.77
CA GLY A 231 4.87 -8.96 -2.39
C GLY A 231 4.40 -10.32 -2.91
N MET A 232 3.21 -10.81 -2.54
CA MET A 232 2.61 -12.01 -3.16
C MET A 232 2.49 -11.86 -4.68
N VAL A 233 2.69 -12.95 -5.42
CA VAL A 233 2.63 -12.94 -6.89
C VAL A 233 1.43 -13.74 -7.38
N PHE A 234 0.53 -13.08 -8.11
CA PHE A 234 -0.60 -13.67 -8.79
C PHE A 234 -0.24 -14.00 -10.25
N ARG A 235 -0.86 -15.05 -10.80
CA ARG A 235 -0.67 -15.50 -12.20
C ARG A 235 -2.00 -15.95 -12.78
N GLY A 236 -2.15 -15.80 -14.10
CA GLY A 236 -3.38 -16.21 -14.80
C GLY A 236 -4.58 -15.39 -14.34
N VAL A 237 -4.38 -14.09 -14.16
CA VAL A 237 -5.42 -13.19 -13.64
C VAL A 237 -6.35 -12.79 -14.80
N GLU A 238 -7.62 -13.15 -14.70
CA GLU A 238 -8.61 -12.93 -15.77
C GLU A 238 -9.70 -11.94 -15.38
N GLY A 239 -9.98 -11.00 -16.27
CA GLY A 239 -11.05 -10.03 -16.09
C GLY A 239 -11.30 -9.20 -17.33
N VAL A 240 -12.18 -8.21 -17.20
CA VAL A 240 -12.42 -7.21 -18.25
C VAL A 240 -11.74 -5.90 -17.87
N VAL A 241 -11.03 -5.31 -18.83
CA VAL A 241 -10.37 -4.01 -18.65
C VAL A 241 -11.44 -2.94 -18.55
N ASP A 242 -11.29 -2.02 -17.61
CA ASP A 242 -12.30 -1.03 -17.30
C ASP A 242 -11.65 0.26 -16.83
N GLN A 243 -12.35 1.39 -16.98
CA GLN A 243 -11.92 2.69 -16.49
C GLN A 243 -13.08 3.34 -15.74
N ARG A 244 -12.80 3.86 -14.53
CA ARG A 244 -13.85 4.32 -13.62
C ARG A 244 -13.52 5.68 -13.00
N TYR A 245 -14.29 6.06 -11.98
CA TYR A 245 -14.39 7.39 -11.37
C TYR A 245 -13.08 8.04 -10.89
N ASP A 246 -11.98 7.29 -10.80
CA ASP A 246 -10.65 7.79 -10.45
C ASP A 246 -9.73 8.04 -11.67
N GLY A 247 -10.13 7.61 -12.87
CA GLY A 247 -9.37 7.73 -14.12
C GLY A 247 -8.30 6.68 -14.34
N ASP A 248 -8.10 5.80 -13.38
CA ASP A 248 -7.17 4.68 -13.51
C ASP A 248 -7.86 3.50 -14.20
N TYR A 249 -7.11 2.79 -15.04
CA TYR A 249 -7.54 1.49 -15.55
C TYR A 249 -7.48 0.44 -14.45
N ARG A 250 -8.41 -0.50 -14.53
CA ARG A 250 -8.57 -1.61 -13.60
C ARG A 250 -9.02 -2.85 -14.34
N LEU A 251 -8.92 -3.99 -13.66
CA LEU A 251 -9.41 -5.26 -14.14
C LEU A 251 -10.57 -5.72 -13.26
N GLN A 252 -11.78 -5.73 -13.83
CA GLN A 252 -12.95 -6.32 -13.17
C GLN A 252 -12.84 -7.83 -13.25
N LEU A 253 -12.54 -8.49 -12.14
CA LEU A 253 -12.26 -9.91 -12.14
C LEU A 253 -13.52 -10.72 -12.45
N THR A 254 -13.40 -11.61 -13.44
CA THR A 254 -14.51 -12.48 -13.88
C THR A 254 -14.35 -13.93 -13.41
N ALA A 255 -13.26 -14.21 -12.72
CA ALA A 255 -12.92 -15.49 -12.12
C ALA A 255 -12.30 -15.27 -10.74
N ALA A 256 -12.31 -16.32 -9.91
CA ALA A 256 -11.62 -16.29 -8.63
C ALA A 256 -10.11 -16.07 -8.85
N LEU A 257 -9.51 -15.19 -8.03
CA LEU A 257 -8.08 -14.92 -8.05
C LEU A 257 -7.34 -16.14 -7.46
N PRO A 258 -6.38 -16.74 -8.17
CA PRO A 258 -5.55 -17.80 -7.60
C PRO A 258 -4.60 -17.22 -6.54
N VAL A 259 -5.00 -17.29 -5.28
CA VAL A 259 -4.19 -16.80 -4.14
C VAL A 259 -3.15 -17.86 -3.77
N PRO A 260 -1.84 -17.55 -3.83
CA PRO A 260 -0.79 -18.48 -3.42
C PRO A 260 -0.80 -18.73 -1.91
N ALA A 261 -0.11 -19.77 -1.47
CA ALA A 261 0.12 -20.00 -0.04
C ALA A 261 0.94 -18.85 0.57
N ILE A 262 0.62 -18.50 1.82
CA ILE A 262 1.31 -17.45 2.55
C ILE A 262 2.72 -17.92 2.95
N GLU A 263 3.74 -17.15 2.59
CA GLU A 263 5.13 -17.41 2.96
C GLU A 263 5.60 -16.39 3.98
N ARG A 264 5.93 -16.83 5.18
CA ARG A 264 6.26 -15.96 6.31
C ARG A 264 7.74 -16.14 6.71
N PRO A 265 8.56 -15.07 6.74
CA PRO A 265 9.99 -15.19 6.98
C PRO A 265 10.30 -15.59 8.42
N GLN A 266 11.31 -16.44 8.59
CA GLN A 266 11.89 -16.74 9.90
C GLN A 266 12.61 -15.49 10.46
N PRO A 267 12.81 -15.41 11.80
CA PRO A 267 13.62 -14.34 12.38
C PRO A 267 15.00 -14.24 11.72
N PRO A 268 15.49 -13.04 11.41
CA PRO A 268 16.77 -12.87 10.75
C PRO A 268 17.93 -13.22 11.68
N ALA A 269 18.99 -13.78 11.10
CA ALA A 269 20.27 -13.97 11.78
C ALA A 269 21.30 -13.00 11.21
N VAL A 270 22.03 -12.31 12.08
CA VAL A 270 23.17 -11.45 11.71
C VAL A 270 24.44 -11.92 12.40
N SER A 271 25.57 -11.77 11.73
CA SER A 271 26.89 -12.06 12.31
C SER A 271 27.29 -11.00 13.33
N GLY A 272 28.18 -11.33 14.26
CA GLY A 272 28.68 -10.40 15.29
C GLY A 272 28.30 -10.83 16.71
N ALA A 273 29.09 -10.38 17.69
CA ALA A 273 28.89 -10.72 19.11
C ALA A 273 27.89 -9.80 19.80
N LEU A 274 27.73 -8.57 19.31
CA LEU A 274 26.78 -7.59 19.77
C LEU A 274 25.63 -7.46 18.78
N ARG A 275 24.40 -7.55 19.25
CA ARG A 275 23.19 -7.34 18.44
C ARG A 275 22.40 -6.13 18.92
N ILE A 276 22.15 -5.18 18.03
CA ILE A 276 21.36 -3.97 18.31
C ILE A 276 20.17 -3.94 17.36
N ALA A 277 18.97 -3.75 17.90
CA ALA A 277 17.73 -3.65 17.13
C ALA A 277 17.07 -2.28 17.29
N ALA A 278 16.19 -1.92 16.36
CA ALA A 278 15.19 -0.87 16.55
C ALA A 278 13.82 -1.40 16.15
N PHE A 279 12.79 -0.99 16.88
CA PHE A 279 11.43 -1.43 16.62
C PHE A 279 10.38 -0.40 17.07
N ASN A 280 9.43 -0.10 16.19
CA ASN A 280 8.24 0.69 16.50
C ASN A 280 7.20 -0.22 17.17
N LEU A 281 6.58 0.22 18.27
CA LEU A 281 5.64 -0.58 19.05
C LEU A 281 4.16 -0.36 18.69
N GLU A 282 3.86 0.48 17.70
CA GLU A 282 2.50 0.80 17.23
C GLU A 282 1.60 1.33 18.36
N ASN A 283 2.03 2.43 18.95
CA ASN A 283 1.40 3.09 20.10
C ASN A 283 1.13 2.12 21.25
N TYR A 284 2.18 1.61 21.88
CA TYR A 284 2.06 0.71 23.03
C TYR A 284 1.73 1.48 24.31
N PHE A 285 0.43 1.57 24.58
CA PHE A 285 -0.15 2.24 25.76
C PHE A 285 -0.82 1.20 26.65
N ASN A 286 -0.53 1.24 27.95
CA ASN A 286 -0.86 0.17 28.89
C ASN A 286 -2.03 0.49 29.85
N GLY A 287 -2.62 1.68 29.74
CA GLY A 287 -3.74 2.09 30.58
C GLY A 287 -3.27 2.52 31.97
N ASP A 288 -3.76 1.86 33.02
CA ASP A 288 -3.31 2.11 34.40
C ASP A 288 -2.21 1.14 34.88
N GLY A 289 -1.74 0.23 34.01
CA GLY A 289 -0.77 -0.82 34.36
C GLY A 289 -1.35 -2.01 35.15
N HIS A 290 -2.63 -1.94 35.55
CA HIS A 290 -3.35 -2.94 36.35
C HIS A 290 -4.52 -3.59 35.60
N GLY A 291 -4.65 -3.30 34.29
CA GLY A 291 -5.68 -3.84 33.42
C GLY A 291 -6.94 -2.96 33.27
N GLY A 292 -6.93 -1.77 33.88
CA GLY A 292 -7.89 -0.69 33.64
C GLY A 292 -7.30 0.41 32.75
N GLY A 293 -7.96 1.58 32.71
CA GLY A 293 -7.47 2.75 31.96
C GLY A 293 -7.74 2.77 30.44
N PHE A 294 -8.60 1.86 29.94
CA PHE A 294 -8.98 1.80 28.53
C PHE A 294 -10.34 2.49 28.24
N PRO A 295 -10.55 3.09 27.06
CA PRO A 295 -9.58 3.24 25.98
C PRO A 295 -8.49 4.25 26.34
N THR A 296 -7.25 3.94 25.96
CA THR A 296 -6.12 4.85 26.09
C THR A 296 -6.17 5.95 25.02
N LEU A 297 -5.34 6.98 25.19
CA LEU A 297 -5.20 8.08 24.24
C LEU A 297 -4.83 7.58 22.82
N ARG A 298 -3.92 6.60 22.73
CA ARG A 298 -3.44 5.97 21.50
C ARG A 298 -3.30 4.46 21.72
N GLY A 299 -3.23 3.68 20.63
CA GLY A 299 -3.08 2.23 20.72
C GLY A 299 -4.37 1.50 21.07
N ALA A 300 -4.23 0.41 21.83
CA ALA A 300 -5.31 -0.51 22.20
C ALA A 300 -6.51 0.19 22.86
N LYS A 301 -7.72 -0.19 22.44
CA LYS A 301 -8.97 0.36 22.97
C LYS A 301 -9.57 -0.44 24.12
N THR A 302 -9.08 -1.66 24.32
CA THR A 302 -9.49 -2.54 25.40
C THR A 302 -8.28 -3.27 25.97
N PHE A 303 -8.42 -3.77 27.21
CA PHE A 303 -7.36 -4.58 27.83
C PHE A 303 -7.05 -5.85 27.03
N ALA A 304 -8.06 -6.48 26.41
CA ALA A 304 -7.85 -7.65 25.56
C ALA A 304 -7.00 -7.34 24.31
N GLN A 305 -7.24 -6.19 23.67
CA GLN A 305 -6.41 -5.71 22.56
C GLN A 305 -4.97 -5.41 23.03
N PHE A 306 -4.81 -4.82 24.22
CA PHE A 306 -3.48 -4.58 24.80
C PHE A 306 -2.73 -5.89 25.07
N GLN A 307 -3.40 -6.91 25.63
CA GLN A 307 -2.79 -8.22 25.84
C GLN A 307 -2.36 -8.88 24.52
N ALA A 308 -3.19 -8.75 23.48
CA ALA A 308 -2.84 -9.22 22.13
C ALA A 308 -1.63 -8.49 21.56
N GLN A 309 -1.60 -7.15 21.67
CA GLN A 309 -0.45 -6.33 21.27
C GLN A 309 0.82 -6.74 22.02
N GLN A 310 0.76 -6.84 23.35
CA GLN A 310 1.90 -7.25 24.18
C GLN A 310 2.43 -8.63 23.79
N ALA A 311 1.54 -9.61 23.55
CA ALA A 311 1.96 -10.95 23.14
C ALA A 311 2.71 -10.94 21.79
N LYS A 312 2.22 -10.16 20.81
CA LYS A 312 2.89 -9.97 19.52
C LYS A 312 4.26 -9.30 19.69
N LEU A 313 4.33 -8.20 20.44
CA LEU A 313 5.59 -7.48 20.70
C LEU A 313 6.62 -8.36 21.43
N VAL A 314 6.19 -9.16 22.42
CA VAL A 314 7.06 -10.14 23.10
C VAL A 314 7.58 -11.20 22.14
N ALA A 315 6.75 -11.73 21.25
CA ALA A 315 7.18 -12.68 20.23
C ALA A 315 8.21 -12.06 19.28
N THR A 316 7.99 -10.82 18.84
CA THR A 316 8.90 -10.07 17.97
C THR A 316 10.25 -9.81 18.65
N ILE A 317 10.25 -9.20 19.83
CA ILE A 317 11.49 -8.83 20.54
C ILE A 317 12.31 -10.08 20.93
N ARG A 318 11.65 -11.16 21.36
CA ARG A 318 12.34 -12.44 21.63
C ARG A 318 12.89 -13.07 20.35
N GLY A 319 12.15 -12.99 19.23
CA GLY A 319 12.56 -13.53 17.94
C GLY A 319 13.80 -12.85 17.34
N LEU A 320 13.91 -11.52 17.47
CA LEU A 320 15.08 -10.76 17.03
C LEU A 320 16.37 -11.14 17.78
N ASP A 321 16.21 -11.66 19.00
CA ASP A 321 17.30 -12.03 19.91
C ASP A 321 18.38 -10.94 20.06
N ALA A 322 18.00 -9.67 20.12
CA ALA A 322 18.96 -8.58 20.30
C ALA A 322 19.55 -8.54 21.73
N ASP A 323 20.67 -7.84 21.88
CA ASP A 323 21.28 -7.52 23.17
C ASP A 323 20.86 -6.12 23.67
N VAL A 324 20.59 -5.20 22.74
CA VAL A 324 20.03 -3.85 22.98
C VAL A 324 18.95 -3.58 21.94
N ALA A 325 17.84 -2.96 22.33
CA ALA A 325 16.81 -2.51 21.38
C ALA A 325 16.37 -1.07 21.68
N ALA A 326 16.36 -0.24 20.65
CA ALA A 326 15.69 1.06 20.64
C ALA A 326 14.20 0.86 20.32
N LEU A 327 13.33 1.54 21.07
CA LEU A 327 11.89 1.42 20.97
C LEU A 327 11.30 2.77 20.55
N MET A 328 10.37 2.75 19.60
CA MET A 328 9.54 3.90 19.23
C MET A 328 8.08 3.61 19.59
N GLU A 329 7.30 4.67 19.72
CA GLU A 329 5.87 4.59 20.04
C GLU A 329 5.51 3.95 21.40
N LEU A 330 6.36 4.19 22.38
CA LEU A 330 6.12 3.83 23.77
C LEU A 330 5.32 4.94 24.47
N GLU A 331 4.37 4.58 25.34
CA GLU A 331 3.68 5.54 26.19
C GLU A 331 4.66 6.31 27.11
N ASN A 332 4.41 7.61 27.28
CA ASN A 332 5.15 8.48 28.18
C ASN A 332 4.45 8.59 29.55
N ASP A 333 4.50 7.50 30.31
CA ASP A 333 3.91 7.34 31.65
C ASP A 333 4.97 7.15 32.74
N GLY A 334 6.21 7.56 32.45
CA GLY A 334 7.36 7.45 33.35
C GLY A 334 8.02 6.07 33.36
N TYR A 335 8.63 5.74 34.49
CA TYR A 335 9.48 4.55 34.67
C TYR A 335 9.12 3.72 35.91
N GLY A 336 7.99 4.04 36.55
CA GLY A 336 7.47 3.32 37.71
C GLY A 336 7.07 1.87 37.37
N PRO A 337 6.77 1.04 38.39
CA PRO A 337 6.42 -0.37 38.18
C PRO A 337 5.20 -0.59 37.28
N ASP A 338 4.30 0.40 37.22
CA ASP A 338 3.07 0.39 36.44
C ASP A 338 3.24 1.00 35.03
N SER A 339 4.44 1.49 34.69
CA SER A 339 4.70 2.09 33.38
C SER A 339 4.68 1.07 32.25
N ALA A 340 4.38 1.52 31.03
CA ALA A 340 4.37 0.68 29.83
C ALA A 340 5.71 -0.03 29.62
N ILE A 341 6.85 0.65 29.82
CA ILE A 341 8.17 0.04 29.65
C ILE A 341 8.46 -1.03 30.71
N ALA A 342 8.05 -0.80 31.96
CA ALA A 342 8.19 -1.77 33.03
C ALA A 342 7.30 -3.00 32.79
N GLY A 343 6.07 -2.79 32.33
CA GLY A 343 5.15 -3.85 31.91
C GLY A 343 5.72 -4.70 30.78
N LEU A 344 6.25 -4.07 29.73
CA LEU A 344 6.87 -4.76 28.60
C LEU A 344 8.08 -5.60 29.03
N VAL A 345 9.01 -5.03 29.82
CA VAL A 345 10.18 -5.77 30.31
C VAL A 345 9.78 -6.93 31.22
N ARG A 346 8.76 -6.76 32.06
CA ARG A 346 8.21 -7.85 32.88
C ARG A 346 7.70 -8.99 32.00
N ALA A 347 6.91 -8.68 30.98
CA ALA A 347 6.39 -9.67 30.03
C ALA A 347 7.51 -10.35 29.22
N LEU A 348 8.55 -9.61 28.82
CA LEU A 348 9.71 -10.16 28.14
C LEU A 348 10.49 -11.15 29.01
N ASN A 349 10.55 -10.92 30.32
CA ASN A 349 11.30 -11.74 31.28
C ASN A 349 10.51 -12.94 31.81
N GLU A 350 9.19 -12.94 31.68
CA GLU A 350 8.33 -14.01 32.17
C GLU A 350 8.70 -15.36 31.55
N GLY A 351 9.01 -16.33 32.41
CA GLY A 351 9.41 -17.69 32.00
C GLY A 351 10.79 -17.77 31.30
N GLN A 352 11.62 -16.73 31.37
CA GLN A 352 12.98 -16.74 30.82
C GLN A 352 14.04 -16.97 31.90
N ASP A 353 15.15 -17.58 31.51
CA ASP A 353 16.37 -17.65 32.32
C ASP A 353 16.96 -16.25 32.57
N LYS A 354 17.68 -16.07 33.68
CA LYS A 354 18.24 -14.77 34.09
C LYS A 354 19.20 -14.19 33.05
N GLU A 355 19.91 -15.03 32.32
CA GLU A 355 20.83 -14.66 31.25
C GLU A 355 20.12 -14.03 30.04
N ARG A 356 18.80 -14.26 29.92
CA ARG A 356 17.94 -13.67 28.90
C ARG A 356 17.15 -12.47 29.43
N HIS A 357 17.26 -12.11 30.71
CA HIS A 357 16.47 -11.01 31.26
C HIS A 357 16.87 -9.66 30.67
N TRP A 358 15.85 -8.91 30.29
CA TRP A 358 15.88 -7.54 29.86
C TRP A 358 15.79 -6.60 31.06
N ALA A 359 16.42 -5.45 30.91
CA ALA A 359 16.27 -4.25 31.71
C ALA A 359 15.98 -3.08 30.77
N PHE A 360 15.56 -1.94 31.31
CA PHE A 360 15.35 -0.71 30.54
C PHE A 360 16.26 0.41 31.01
N VAL A 361 16.51 1.37 30.13
CA VAL A 361 17.21 2.63 30.44
C VAL A 361 16.20 3.59 31.06
N ASP A 362 16.48 4.02 32.28
CA ASP A 362 15.67 4.96 33.05
C ASP A 362 16.29 6.36 33.01
N ALA A 363 15.60 7.31 32.39
CA ALA A 363 16.01 8.71 32.31
C ALA A 363 15.47 9.56 33.47
N GLY A 364 14.72 8.97 34.41
CA GLY A 364 14.01 9.62 35.50
C GLY A 364 12.62 10.07 35.09
N GLU A 365 12.54 10.97 34.10
CA GLU A 365 11.30 11.49 33.52
C GLU A 365 11.41 11.54 31.98
N GLY A 366 10.26 11.59 31.29
CA GLY A 366 10.21 11.72 29.82
C GLY A 366 10.80 10.53 29.06
N PRO A 367 11.53 10.73 27.94
CA PRO A 367 12.02 12.03 27.43
C PRO A 367 10.92 12.94 26.84
N GLY A 368 10.97 14.24 27.17
CA GLY A 368 9.95 15.21 26.78
C GLY A 368 8.57 14.96 27.41
N ASP A 369 7.58 15.74 26.99
CA ASP A 369 6.20 15.74 27.50
C ASP A 369 5.17 15.14 26.53
N ASN A 370 5.60 14.76 25.31
CA ASN A 370 4.73 14.13 24.34
C ASN A 370 4.23 12.78 24.90
N PRO A 371 2.93 12.44 24.78
CA PRO A 371 2.39 11.17 25.28
C PRO A 371 3.03 9.94 24.63
N ILE A 372 3.67 10.11 23.48
CA ILE A 372 4.44 9.09 22.78
C ILE A 372 5.93 9.44 22.89
N ARG A 373 6.76 8.51 23.37
CA ARG A 373 8.22 8.67 23.51
C ARG A 373 9.00 7.51 22.89
N VAL A 374 10.32 7.66 22.90
CA VAL A 374 11.27 6.57 22.63
C VAL A 374 11.71 5.90 23.93
N GLY A 375 12.23 4.67 23.83
CA GLY A 375 12.82 3.93 24.94
C GLY A 375 14.03 3.10 24.50
N ILE A 376 14.79 2.60 25.47
CA ILE A 376 15.87 1.63 25.22
C ILE A 376 15.76 0.50 26.24
N ILE A 377 15.78 -0.74 25.75
CA ILE A 377 15.88 -1.97 26.56
C ILE A 377 17.17 -2.73 26.23
N TYR A 378 17.70 -3.47 27.18
CA TYR A 378 18.96 -4.21 27.02
C TYR A 378 19.01 -5.48 27.88
N ARG A 379 19.77 -6.48 27.45
CA ARG A 379 20.05 -7.69 28.25
C ARG A 379 21.22 -7.42 29.18
N ALA A 380 20.95 -7.35 30.49
CA ALA A 380 21.94 -6.99 31.50
C ALA A 380 23.10 -8.01 31.62
N ALA A 381 22.88 -9.26 31.21
CA ALA A 381 23.92 -10.28 31.13
C ALA A 381 24.92 -10.06 29.97
N ARG A 382 24.59 -9.20 29.00
CA ARG A 382 25.32 -8.99 27.75
C ARG A 382 26.05 -7.65 27.73
N VAL A 383 25.34 -6.59 28.15
CA VAL A 383 25.87 -5.23 28.19
C VAL A 383 25.54 -4.54 29.51
N ALA A 384 26.39 -3.62 29.91
CA ALA A 384 26.16 -2.74 31.05
C ALA A 384 26.10 -1.27 30.58
N PRO A 385 25.16 -0.46 31.08
CA PRO A 385 25.15 0.97 30.82
C PRO A 385 26.40 1.64 31.44
N VAL A 386 26.90 2.65 30.75
CA VAL A 386 28.03 3.50 31.17
C VAL A 386 27.51 4.92 31.38
N GLY A 387 27.65 5.44 32.59
CA GLY A 387 27.14 6.78 32.92
C GLY A 387 25.62 6.85 32.95
N ARG A 388 25.11 8.09 32.98
CA ARG A 388 23.67 8.38 32.91
C ARG A 388 23.22 8.44 31.44
N PRO A 389 21.95 8.11 31.14
CA PRO A 389 21.39 8.41 29.84
C PRO A 389 21.32 9.92 29.61
N ALA A 390 21.27 10.31 28.34
CA ALA A 390 21.16 11.70 27.92
C ALA A 390 19.95 11.88 26.99
N VAL A 391 19.31 13.04 27.09
CA VAL A 391 18.17 13.46 26.27
C VAL A 391 18.45 14.81 25.61
N LEU A 392 17.82 15.08 24.47
CA LEU A 392 17.98 16.33 23.72
C LEU A 392 16.66 17.13 23.67
N GLU A 393 16.41 17.89 24.72
CA GLU A 393 15.20 18.70 24.87
C GLU A 393 15.42 20.12 24.34
N ARG A 394 15.52 20.22 23.01
CA ARG A 394 15.63 21.50 22.30
C ARG A 394 14.89 21.40 20.97
N GLU A 395 14.10 22.43 20.67
CA GLU A 395 13.38 22.55 19.40
C GLU A 395 14.30 22.24 18.20
N PRO A 396 13.88 21.39 17.25
CA PRO A 396 12.51 20.86 17.05
C PRO A 396 12.12 19.63 17.88
N PHE A 397 12.99 19.14 18.76
CA PHE A 397 12.65 18.04 19.67
C PHE A 397 11.75 18.51 20.81
N GLY A 398 10.73 17.71 21.15
CA GLY A 398 9.64 18.07 22.06
C GLY A 398 8.30 18.06 21.32
N GLU A 399 7.75 19.25 21.06
CA GLU A 399 6.44 19.42 20.42
C GLU A 399 6.35 18.74 19.03
N ARG A 400 7.42 18.83 18.22
CA ARG A 400 7.43 18.31 16.85
C ARG A 400 8.05 16.91 16.77
N SER A 401 9.38 16.82 16.77
CA SER A 401 10.08 15.52 16.79
C SER A 401 10.16 14.98 18.21
N ARG A 402 10.06 13.67 18.42
CA ARG A 402 10.20 13.10 19.76
C ARG A 402 11.62 13.30 20.28
N VAL A 403 11.73 13.62 21.56
CA VAL A 403 13.01 13.82 22.24
C VAL A 403 13.81 12.52 22.16
N PRO A 404 15.03 12.53 21.58
CA PRO A 404 15.83 11.33 21.44
C PRO A 404 16.46 10.93 22.78
N LEU A 405 16.69 9.63 22.96
CA LEU A 405 17.32 9.05 24.14
C LEU A 405 18.64 8.40 23.75
N ALA A 406 19.73 8.81 24.39
CA ALA A 406 21.05 8.22 24.21
C ALA A 406 21.51 7.50 25.49
N GLN A 407 22.02 6.28 25.33
CA GLN A 407 22.69 5.55 26.41
C GLN A 407 24.00 4.97 25.88
N ALA A 408 25.09 5.21 26.60
CA ALA A 408 26.33 4.50 26.38
C ALA A 408 26.29 3.12 27.04
N PHE A 409 26.78 2.10 26.34
CA PHE A 409 26.88 0.74 26.82
C PHE A 409 28.30 0.22 26.66
N ARG A 410 28.63 -0.83 27.41
CA ARG A 410 29.85 -1.60 27.23
C ARG A 410 29.55 -3.09 27.36
N MET A 411 30.15 -3.89 26.47
CA MET A 411 30.21 -5.34 26.61
C MET A 411 31.31 -5.74 27.60
N GLY A 412 30.93 -6.45 28.66
CA GLY A 412 31.86 -6.87 29.72
C GLY A 412 32.58 -5.71 30.41
N ARG A 413 33.72 -6.00 31.05
CA ARG A 413 34.49 -4.99 31.80
C ARG A 413 35.46 -4.19 30.94
N THR A 414 35.92 -4.74 29.83
CA THR A 414 37.01 -4.21 29.00
C THR A 414 36.58 -3.82 27.59
N GLY A 415 35.33 -4.05 27.20
CA GLY A 415 34.82 -3.65 25.89
C GLY A 415 34.91 -2.14 25.68
N ARG A 416 34.95 -1.72 24.41
CA ARG A 416 34.91 -0.29 24.08
C ARG A 416 33.48 0.23 24.27
N PRO A 417 33.28 1.38 24.95
CA PRO A 417 31.96 1.98 25.04
C PRO A 417 31.41 2.32 23.65
N PHE A 418 30.10 2.13 23.47
CA PHE A 418 29.37 2.55 22.28
C PHE A 418 28.05 3.21 22.70
N VAL A 419 27.57 4.17 21.93
CA VAL A 419 26.33 4.91 22.21
C VAL A 419 25.21 4.43 21.31
N VAL A 420 24.07 4.10 21.91
CA VAL A 420 22.82 3.79 21.21
C VAL A 420 21.89 4.99 21.35
N VAL A 421 21.40 5.52 20.23
CA VAL A 421 20.54 6.71 20.20
C VAL A 421 19.21 6.38 19.54
N ALA A 422 18.15 6.25 20.35
CA ALA A 422 16.79 6.02 19.87
C ALA A 422 16.18 7.34 19.38
N ASN A 423 15.61 7.34 18.17
CA ASN A 423 14.99 8.50 17.54
C ASN A 423 13.56 8.19 17.04
N HIS A 424 12.70 9.20 17.07
CA HIS A 424 11.40 9.18 16.40
C HIS A 424 11.08 10.61 15.90
N PHE A 425 11.40 10.89 14.64
CA PHE A 425 11.25 12.23 14.06
C PHE A 425 9.79 12.56 13.73
N LYS A 426 9.51 13.85 13.50
CA LYS A 426 8.17 14.34 13.16
C LYS A 426 7.60 13.61 11.93
N SER A 427 6.39 13.06 12.06
CA SER A 427 5.65 12.40 10.98
C SER A 427 5.35 13.30 9.78
N LYS A 428 5.18 12.68 8.62
CA LYS A 428 4.94 13.34 7.32
C LYS A 428 3.53 13.96 7.15
N GLY A 429 2.66 13.83 8.15
CA GLY A 429 1.27 14.33 8.10
C GLY A 429 1.15 15.86 8.10
N CYS A 430 0.24 16.40 7.28
CA CYS A 430 0.18 17.83 6.93
C CYS A 430 -0.78 18.70 7.74
N SER A 431 -1.49 18.16 8.73
CA SER A 431 -2.63 18.84 9.39
C SER A 431 -2.30 20.24 9.96
N GLU A 432 -1.07 20.46 10.42
CA GLU A 432 -0.60 21.73 11.02
C GLU A 432 0.58 22.34 10.25
N ALA A 433 0.91 21.76 9.09
CA ALA A 433 2.09 22.13 8.33
C ALA A 433 1.88 23.46 7.60
N SER A 434 2.85 24.37 7.68
CA SER A 434 2.81 25.66 6.98
C SER A 434 4.21 26.13 6.61
N GLY A 435 4.30 27.12 5.71
CA GLY A 435 5.59 27.67 5.27
C GLY A 435 6.51 26.59 4.71
N ALA A 436 7.74 26.51 5.21
CA ALA A 436 8.74 25.51 4.80
C ALA A 436 8.39 24.07 5.22
N ASP A 437 7.46 23.90 6.16
CA ASP A 437 6.97 22.58 6.57
C ASP A 437 5.75 22.12 5.77
N ALA A 438 5.10 23.01 4.99
CA ALA A 438 4.05 22.60 4.06
C ALA A 438 4.59 21.61 3.01
N ASP A 439 3.70 20.82 2.40
CA ASP A 439 4.10 19.93 1.32
C ASP A 439 4.58 20.76 0.12
N GLN A 440 5.85 20.56 -0.24
CA GLN A 440 6.46 21.23 -1.39
C GLN A 440 6.15 20.49 -2.71
N ASN A 441 5.39 19.40 -2.66
CA ASN A 441 5.04 18.52 -3.78
C ASN A 441 6.29 17.94 -4.48
N ASP A 442 7.35 17.73 -3.73
CA ASP A 442 8.64 17.18 -4.18
C ASP A 442 8.80 15.68 -3.86
N GLY A 443 7.77 15.07 -3.26
CA GLY A 443 7.74 13.67 -2.82
C GLY A 443 8.18 13.45 -1.38
N GLN A 444 8.63 14.48 -0.66
CA GLN A 444 9.11 14.35 0.72
C GLN A 444 8.00 14.54 1.77
N GLY A 445 6.84 15.03 1.36
CA GLY A 445 5.70 15.32 2.25
C GLY A 445 5.97 16.45 3.23
N CYS A 446 5.04 16.67 4.15
CA CYS A 446 5.15 17.77 5.12
C CYS A 446 6.27 17.55 6.16
N TRP A 447 6.64 18.63 6.84
CA TRP A 447 7.62 18.68 7.92
C TRP A 447 9.06 18.32 7.54
N THR A 448 9.41 18.36 6.24
CA THR A 448 10.79 18.07 5.79
C THR A 448 11.78 19.07 6.39
N ALA A 449 11.46 20.37 6.42
CA ALA A 449 12.33 21.39 7.00
C ALA A 449 12.59 21.13 8.50
N THR A 450 11.54 20.82 9.27
CA THR A 450 11.65 20.41 10.67
C THR A 450 12.50 19.14 10.83
N ARG A 451 12.30 18.10 10.00
CA ARG A 451 13.11 16.87 10.06
C ARG A 451 14.59 17.13 9.75
N VAL A 452 14.90 18.03 8.80
CA VAL A 452 16.29 18.46 8.51
C VAL A 452 16.91 19.21 9.70
N ALA A 453 16.14 20.08 10.37
CA ALA A 453 16.59 20.74 11.59
C ALA A 453 16.88 19.74 12.72
N SER A 454 16.02 18.73 12.91
CA SER A 454 16.23 17.62 13.85
C SER A 454 17.54 16.88 13.55
N ALA A 455 17.79 16.51 12.29
CA ALA A 455 19.00 15.84 11.85
C ALA A 455 20.29 16.61 12.21
N ARG A 456 20.34 17.92 11.88
CA ARG A 456 21.49 18.79 12.20
C ARG A 456 21.72 18.90 13.70
N LEU A 457 20.65 19.13 14.46
CA LEU A 457 20.73 19.31 15.90
C LEU A 457 21.19 18.01 16.60
N LEU A 458 20.69 16.86 16.14
CA LEU A 458 21.09 15.54 16.63
C LEU A 458 22.59 15.29 16.40
N HIS A 459 23.10 15.56 15.19
CA HIS A 459 24.53 15.44 14.90
C HIS A 459 25.36 16.35 15.81
N GLN A 460 25.01 17.64 15.92
CA GLN A 460 25.72 18.61 16.76
C GLN A 460 25.74 18.24 18.24
N TRP A 461 24.64 17.68 18.74
CA TRP A 461 24.55 17.22 20.13
C TRP A 461 25.53 16.08 20.41
N LEU A 462 25.64 15.11 19.51
CA LEU A 462 26.55 13.97 19.69
C LEU A 462 28.03 14.34 19.58
N GLN A 463 28.38 15.43 18.90
CA GLN A 463 29.76 15.94 18.90
C GLN A 463 30.23 16.41 20.28
N ARG A 464 29.32 16.57 21.25
CA ARG A 464 29.62 17.03 22.62
C ARG A 464 29.74 15.90 23.64
N ASP A 465 29.71 14.64 23.20
CA ASP A 465 29.64 13.45 24.06
C ASP A 465 28.60 13.62 25.20
N PRO A 466 27.30 13.66 24.86
CA PRO A 466 26.26 13.95 25.84
C PRO A 466 26.15 12.89 26.94
N THR A 467 26.70 11.69 26.71
CA THR A 467 26.77 10.60 27.68
C THR A 467 27.99 10.68 28.61
N GLY A 468 28.98 11.52 28.30
CA GLY A 468 30.27 11.58 28.99
C GLY A 468 31.03 10.26 28.99
N SER A 469 30.79 9.40 27.99
CA SER A 469 31.33 8.04 27.96
C SER A 469 32.76 7.98 27.41
N GLY A 470 33.24 9.05 26.77
CA GLY A 470 34.50 9.09 26.03
C GLY A 470 34.53 8.14 24.83
N GLY A 471 33.40 7.49 24.52
CA GLY A 471 33.25 6.55 23.42
C GLY A 471 32.91 7.29 22.14
N GLY A 472 33.77 7.14 21.13
CA GLY A 472 33.55 7.72 19.82
C GLY A 472 32.59 6.92 18.93
N ASP A 473 32.18 5.71 19.32
CA ASP A 473 31.31 4.84 18.52
C ASP A 473 29.83 5.11 18.84
N ALA A 474 29.03 5.35 17.81
CA ALA A 474 27.61 5.63 17.99
C ALA A 474 26.78 5.09 16.82
N VAL A 475 25.56 4.68 17.15
CA VAL A 475 24.50 4.34 16.19
C VAL A 475 23.26 5.18 16.47
N LEU A 476 22.78 5.86 15.44
CA LEU A 476 21.44 6.45 15.42
C LEU A 476 20.49 5.42 14.81
N LEU A 477 19.40 5.13 15.48
CA LEU A 477 18.43 4.17 14.97
C LEU A 477 17.01 4.48 15.42
N GLY A 478 16.05 4.03 14.61
CA GLY A 478 14.63 4.23 14.83
C GLY A 478 13.95 4.88 13.63
N ASP A 479 12.78 5.47 13.86
CA ASP A 479 11.93 6.06 12.83
C ASP A 479 12.34 7.51 12.56
N PHE A 480 12.92 7.78 11.38
CA PHE A 480 13.27 9.12 10.95
C PHE A 480 12.14 9.81 10.18
N ASN A 481 11.03 9.11 9.95
CA ASN A 481 9.89 9.54 9.16
C ASN A 481 10.33 10.10 7.80
N ALA A 482 11.37 9.52 7.21
CA ALA A 482 11.97 9.96 5.97
C ALA A 482 12.55 8.79 5.18
N TYR A 483 12.34 8.78 3.87
CA TYR A 483 12.93 7.78 2.97
C TYR A 483 14.42 8.06 2.71
N ALA A 484 15.16 7.05 2.24
CA ALA A 484 16.63 7.09 2.22
C ALA A 484 17.26 8.24 1.44
N MET A 485 16.57 8.77 0.44
CA MET A 485 17.05 9.86 -0.41
C MET A 485 16.37 11.20 -0.08
N GLU A 486 15.64 11.28 1.03
CA GLU A 486 15.09 12.53 1.55
C GLU A 486 16.14 13.34 2.33
N ASP A 487 15.92 14.65 2.37
CA ASP A 487 16.85 15.64 2.91
C ASP A 487 17.34 15.37 4.35
N PRO A 488 16.51 14.95 5.33
CA PRO A 488 17.02 14.67 6.68
C PRO A 488 18.03 13.52 6.74
N ILE A 489 17.84 12.46 5.94
CA ILE A 489 18.77 11.32 5.87
C ILE A 489 20.05 11.75 5.14
N ARG A 490 19.90 12.47 4.02
CA ARG A 490 21.03 13.00 3.25
C ARG A 490 21.85 13.99 4.06
N GLN A 491 21.23 14.79 4.92
CA GLN A 491 21.91 15.69 5.84
C GLN A 491 22.80 14.91 6.82
N LEU A 492 22.29 13.85 7.46
CA LEU A 492 23.11 13.01 8.35
C LEU A 492 24.25 12.32 7.58
N GLN A 493 24.01 11.90 6.34
CA GLN A 493 25.06 11.33 5.49
C GLN A 493 26.15 12.36 5.16
N ALA A 494 25.78 13.60 4.85
CA ALA A 494 26.71 14.70 4.64
C ALA A 494 27.54 15.02 5.90
N ASP A 495 26.95 14.81 7.08
CA ASP A 495 27.60 14.96 8.39
C ASP A 495 28.48 13.73 8.77
N GLY A 496 28.63 12.75 7.86
CA GLY A 496 29.55 11.62 7.99
C GLY A 496 28.92 10.31 8.51
N TRP A 497 27.62 10.28 8.74
CA TRP A 497 26.90 9.05 9.12
C TRP A 497 26.70 8.13 7.91
N ARG A 498 26.80 6.81 8.13
CA ARG A 498 26.70 5.78 7.10
C ARG A 498 25.52 4.89 7.36
N ASP A 499 24.70 4.69 6.33
CA ASP A 499 23.60 3.74 6.38
C ASP A 499 24.10 2.30 6.56
N ALA A 500 23.66 1.65 7.65
CA ALA A 500 24.07 0.31 8.01
C ALA A 500 23.73 -0.72 6.93
N PHE A 501 22.57 -0.60 6.27
CA PHE A 501 22.17 -1.55 5.23
C PHE A 501 23.05 -1.43 3.99
N LYS A 502 23.41 -0.19 3.61
CA LYS A 502 24.40 0.05 2.55
C LYS A 502 25.79 -0.49 2.92
N VAL A 503 26.23 -0.31 4.16
CA VAL A 503 27.52 -0.86 4.64
C VAL A 503 27.52 -2.39 4.62
N ALA A 504 26.40 -3.02 5.00
CA ALA A 504 26.23 -4.47 4.99
C ALA A 504 25.96 -5.06 3.58
N GLY A 505 25.80 -4.22 2.55
CA GLY A 505 25.53 -4.68 1.18
C GLY A 505 24.10 -5.22 0.96
N VAL A 506 23.14 -4.80 1.79
CA VAL A 506 21.73 -5.18 1.63
C VAL A 506 21.13 -4.43 0.44
N SER A 507 20.62 -5.17 -0.54
CA SER A 507 19.95 -4.59 -1.70
C SER A 507 18.49 -4.29 -1.39
N ARG A 508 18.07 -3.04 -1.61
CA ARG A 508 16.68 -2.60 -1.49
C ARG A 508 16.03 -2.95 -0.12
N PRO A 509 16.64 -2.52 1.00
CA PRO A 509 15.99 -2.63 2.32
C PRO A 509 14.67 -1.86 2.34
N TYR A 510 13.72 -2.31 3.15
CA TYR A 510 12.44 -1.65 3.38
C TYR A 510 11.86 -2.00 4.75
N SER A 511 11.21 -1.03 5.38
CA SER A 511 10.56 -1.22 6.68
C SER A 511 9.07 -0.86 6.66
N TYR A 512 8.57 -0.31 5.55
CA TYR A 512 7.24 0.30 5.49
C TYR A 512 6.63 0.23 4.09
N VAL A 513 5.31 0.01 4.02
CA VAL A 513 4.53 0.06 2.78
C VAL A 513 3.38 1.05 2.98
N TYR A 514 3.27 2.03 2.08
CA TYR A 514 2.22 3.05 2.13
C TYR A 514 1.65 3.31 0.74
N ASN A 515 0.32 3.26 0.60
CA ASN A 515 -0.39 3.42 -0.69
C ASN A 515 0.21 2.55 -1.83
N GLY A 516 0.60 1.34 -1.45
CA GLY A 516 1.24 0.36 -2.30
C GLY A 516 2.69 0.66 -2.74
N LEU A 517 3.35 1.65 -2.12
CA LEU A 517 4.75 1.97 -2.36
C LEU A 517 5.62 1.45 -1.21
N THR A 518 6.66 0.70 -1.55
CA THR A 518 7.63 0.12 -0.60
C THR A 518 8.80 1.08 -0.36
N GLY A 519 9.23 1.25 0.88
CA GLY A 519 10.43 1.98 1.26
C GLY A 519 10.77 1.82 2.75
N ARG A 520 11.69 2.62 3.28
CA ARG A 520 12.03 2.58 4.72
C ARG A 520 11.93 3.93 5.39
N LEU A 521 11.26 3.94 6.54
CA LEU A 521 11.24 5.06 7.48
C LEU A 521 12.16 4.79 8.69
N ASP A 522 12.42 3.52 8.96
CA ASP A 522 13.32 3.06 10.01
C ASP A 522 14.73 2.94 9.45
N HIS A 523 15.66 3.68 10.05
CA HIS A 523 17.05 3.69 9.62
C HIS A 523 17.98 3.28 10.76
N ALA A 524 19.15 2.79 10.36
CA ALA A 524 20.31 2.66 11.24
C ALA A 524 21.48 3.40 10.59
N LEU A 525 21.91 4.49 11.21
CA LEU A 525 22.99 5.35 10.74
C LEU A 525 24.18 5.24 11.70
N LEU A 526 25.33 4.83 11.16
CA LEU A 526 26.54 4.49 11.88
C LEU A 526 27.59 5.58 11.66
N ASN A 527 28.21 6.05 12.73
CA ASN A 527 29.40 6.87 12.55
C ASN A 527 30.59 5.99 12.07
N PRO A 528 31.73 6.57 11.65
CA PRO A 528 32.81 5.80 11.05
C PRO A 528 33.34 4.64 11.92
N GLY A 529 33.41 4.83 13.24
CA GLY A 529 33.86 3.79 14.17
C GLY A 529 32.89 2.62 14.28
N MET A 530 31.60 2.91 14.45
CA MET A 530 30.56 1.88 14.49
C MET A 530 30.40 1.17 13.13
N ALA A 531 30.55 1.89 12.02
CA ALA A 531 30.50 1.31 10.67
C ALA A 531 31.62 0.29 10.43
N ALA A 532 32.82 0.51 10.99
CA ALA A 532 33.94 -0.43 10.88
C ALA A 532 33.71 -1.74 11.65
N ARG A 533 32.79 -1.74 12.61
CA ARG A 533 32.44 -2.89 13.45
C ARG A 533 31.27 -3.70 12.91
N LEU A 534 30.53 -3.19 11.92
CA LEU A 534 29.34 -3.84 11.38
C LEU A 534 29.69 -5.16 10.69
N LYS A 535 28.92 -6.20 10.98
CA LYS A 535 29.02 -7.54 10.38
C LYS A 535 27.78 -7.98 9.63
N GLY A 536 26.64 -7.35 9.90
CA GLY A 536 25.41 -7.62 9.18
C GLY A 536 24.31 -6.67 9.60
N ALA A 537 23.37 -6.48 8.70
CA ALA A 537 22.12 -5.76 8.93
C ALA A 537 21.00 -6.55 8.26
N ALA A 538 19.83 -6.61 8.88
CA ALA A 538 18.64 -7.26 8.35
C ALA A 538 17.38 -6.56 8.86
N GLU A 539 16.32 -6.62 8.05
CA GLU A 539 14.95 -6.32 8.45
C GLU A 539 14.20 -7.65 8.59
N TRP A 540 13.24 -7.72 9.54
CA TRP A 540 12.35 -8.86 9.64
C TRP A 540 10.96 -8.48 9.10
N HIS A 541 10.62 -8.96 7.91
CA HIS A 541 9.37 -8.62 7.22
C HIS A 541 8.14 -9.33 7.81
N ILE A 542 7.80 -8.98 9.06
CA ILE A 542 6.65 -9.50 9.82
C ILE A 542 5.49 -8.51 9.87
N ASN A 543 5.68 -7.28 9.42
CA ASN A 543 4.77 -6.16 9.64
C ASN A 543 4.36 -5.49 8.34
N ALA A 544 5.30 -4.88 7.60
CA ALA A 544 4.99 -4.01 6.46
C ALA A 544 4.25 -4.73 5.33
N ASP A 545 4.45 -6.04 5.22
CA ASP A 545 3.80 -6.89 4.23
C ASP A 545 2.48 -7.51 4.70
N GLU A 546 2.16 -7.50 6.00
CA GLU A 546 0.92 -8.11 6.51
C GLU A 546 -0.30 -7.19 6.34
N ALA A 547 -1.49 -7.79 6.29
CA ALA A 547 -2.75 -7.03 6.34
C ALA A 547 -2.94 -6.27 7.65
N ASP A 548 -3.52 -5.07 7.58
CA ASP A 548 -3.78 -4.22 8.75
C ASP A 548 -4.64 -4.95 9.79
N ASP A 549 -5.64 -5.70 9.32
CA ASP A 549 -6.51 -6.49 10.18
C ASP A 549 -5.82 -7.72 10.80
N ALA A 550 -4.63 -8.13 10.34
CA ALA A 550 -3.86 -9.19 10.99
C ALA A 550 -3.30 -8.75 12.35
N GLY A 551 -3.26 -7.43 12.59
CA GLY A 551 -2.81 -6.82 13.84
C GLY A 551 -3.73 -7.08 15.02
N TYR A 552 -3.34 -6.56 16.17
CA TYR A 552 -4.00 -6.83 17.46
C TYR A 552 -5.43 -6.26 17.56
N GLN A 553 -5.79 -5.31 16.70
CA GLN A 553 -7.11 -4.67 16.69
C GLN A 553 -8.16 -5.46 15.88
N GLY A 554 -7.72 -6.26 14.90
CA GLY A 554 -8.57 -7.01 13.98
C GLY A 554 -8.61 -8.51 14.29
N HIS A 555 -8.30 -9.32 13.28
CA HIS A 555 -8.21 -10.78 13.33
C HIS A 555 -7.15 -11.31 14.29
N ASN A 556 -6.14 -10.51 14.66
CA ASN A 556 -5.12 -10.87 15.64
C ASN A 556 -4.42 -12.21 15.32
N VAL A 557 -3.70 -12.25 14.19
CA VAL A 557 -2.98 -13.46 13.79
C VAL A 557 -1.91 -13.81 14.84
N PRO A 558 -1.86 -15.04 15.38
CA PRO A 558 -0.91 -15.41 16.43
C PRO A 558 0.56 -15.31 16.01
N GLY A 559 1.43 -14.89 16.93
CA GLY A 559 2.87 -14.75 16.70
C GLY A 559 3.29 -13.30 16.44
N PRO A 560 4.41 -13.06 15.74
CA PRO A 560 4.95 -11.70 15.55
C PRO A 560 4.25 -10.89 14.45
N TRP A 561 3.35 -11.51 13.68
CA TRP A 561 2.75 -10.94 12.46
C TRP A 561 1.92 -9.70 12.76
N ARG A 562 2.18 -8.60 12.04
CA ARG A 562 1.54 -7.28 12.22
C ARG A 562 1.54 -6.86 13.70
N SER A 563 2.70 -6.97 14.33
CA SER A 563 3.00 -6.45 15.67
C SER A 563 3.21 -4.94 15.69
N SER A 564 3.54 -4.39 14.52
CA SER A 564 3.58 -2.97 14.19
C SER A 564 3.22 -2.81 12.71
N ASP A 565 3.12 -1.58 12.23
CA ASP A 565 3.10 -1.19 10.81
C ASP A 565 4.51 -1.03 10.23
N HIS A 566 5.54 -1.05 11.08
CA HIS A 566 6.96 -1.01 10.69
C HIS A 566 7.65 -2.35 10.93
N ASP A 567 8.46 -2.81 9.98
CA ASP A 567 9.34 -3.96 10.22
C ASP A 567 10.50 -3.60 11.17
N PRO A 568 10.83 -4.44 12.16
CA PRO A 568 12.02 -4.23 12.98
C PRO A 568 13.31 -4.47 12.18
N LEU A 569 14.36 -3.75 12.57
CA LEU A 569 15.71 -3.97 12.09
C LEU A 569 16.61 -4.63 13.14
N LEU A 570 17.61 -5.36 12.68
CA LEU A 570 18.63 -6.02 13.49
C LEU A 570 20.01 -5.80 12.89
N LEU A 571 20.94 -5.35 13.72
CA LEU A 571 22.33 -5.10 13.37
C LEU A 571 23.24 -5.99 14.20
N GLY A 572 24.30 -6.49 13.59
CA GLY A 572 25.31 -7.30 14.26
C GLY A 572 26.69 -6.65 14.17
N PHE A 573 27.41 -6.61 15.29
CA PHE A 573 28.70 -5.93 15.41
C PHE A 573 29.76 -6.77 16.12
N ASP A 574 31.03 -6.47 15.80
CA ASP A 574 32.16 -6.90 16.63
C ASP A 574 32.24 -6.09 17.95
N PRO A 575 32.79 -6.68 19.03
CA PRO A 575 32.92 -6.08 20.37
C PRO A 575 33.69 -4.76 20.45
#